data_AF-A0A519LNL8-F1
#
_entry.id   AF-A0A519LNL8-F1
#
_cell.length_a   1.000
_cell.length_b   1.000
_cell.length_c   1.000
_cell.angle_alpha   90.00
_cell.angle_beta   90.00
_cell.angle_gamma   90.00
#
_symmetry.space_group_name_H-M   'P 1'
#
loop_
_entity.id
_entity.type
_entity.pdbx_description
1 polymer ?
#
loop_
_entity_poly.entity_id
_entity_poly.type
_entity_poly.pdbx_seq_one_letter_code
_entity_poly.pdbx_strand_id
1 'polypeptide(L)'
;MKTKFLWIGTCITLLFFVSCNSDENGTGGSNAAISNDEIITNSKIDASIEDVTAIAEDQFDAQQNSANKPNGTVKNFLPSCATITTVLTNSTFTRTVDFGVEGCTLPNGNSVKGKMVISFSNDFTASTQSINYTFEGFYHNGKKLQGSKSIIRTKKATDLLAEVHPVTTAAIDMTITFDDGSVYSRKGSLVKEVIEGYDTWHDWEDNVSVVTGSGSTTFPNGDTFSAEITTPLQFNASCKKPFAVKGILSITKNDTNAIVDFGNGDCNTLVTVTKDGTTEEIDLKK
;
A
#
# COMPACT_ATOMS: atom_id res chain seq x y z
N MET A 1 -72.88 -38.26 36.83
CA MET A 1 -71.49 -37.81 37.13
C MET A 1 -70.56 -38.39 36.08
N LYS A 2 -69.81 -37.49 35.41
CA LYS A 2 -68.60 -37.68 34.61
C LYS A 2 -68.59 -38.79 33.53
N THR A 3 -68.86 -38.33 32.31
CA THR A 3 -68.33 -38.83 31.04
C THR A 3 -66.80 -38.75 31.00
N LYS A 4 -66.14 -39.66 30.26
CA LYS A 4 -65.28 -39.34 29.10
C LYS A 4 -64.65 -40.59 28.46
N PHE A 5 -64.84 -40.66 27.14
CA PHE A 5 -64.13 -41.44 26.12
C PHE A 5 -62.61 -41.15 26.12
N LEU A 6 -61.78 -42.13 25.72
CA LEU A 6 -60.90 -42.00 24.55
C LEU A 6 -60.27 -43.36 24.14
N TRP A 7 -60.54 -43.78 22.92
CA TRP A 7 -59.69 -44.63 22.07
C TRP A 7 -58.67 -43.74 21.34
N ILE A 8 -57.73 -44.36 20.58
CA ILE A 8 -56.64 -43.81 19.74
C ILE A 8 -55.29 -44.01 20.45
N GLY A 9 -54.26 -44.65 19.88
CA GLY A 9 -54.02 -45.13 18.54
C GLY A 9 -52.52 -45.34 18.42
N THR A 10 -52.11 -46.51 17.93
CA THR A 10 -50.72 -46.91 17.68
C THR A 10 -50.07 -45.94 16.68
N CYS A 11 -48.96 -45.32 17.07
CA CYS A 11 -48.05 -44.62 16.15
C CYS A 11 -46.63 -45.16 16.36
N ILE A 12 -46.26 -46.11 15.51
CA ILE A 12 -44.88 -46.57 15.32
C ILE A 12 -44.18 -45.49 14.49
N THR A 13 -43.29 -44.73 15.12
CA THR A 13 -42.39 -43.80 14.43
C THR A 13 -41.19 -44.59 13.89
N LEU A 14 -41.24 -44.94 12.60
CA LEU A 14 -40.05 -45.27 11.82
C LEU A 14 -39.22 -43.98 11.66
N LEU A 15 -38.06 -43.93 12.32
CA LEU A 15 -37.01 -42.96 11.99
C LEU A 15 -36.23 -43.50 10.80
N PHE A 16 -36.47 -42.92 9.62
CA PHE A 16 -35.58 -43.09 8.47
C PHE A 16 -34.30 -42.28 8.74
N PHE A 17 -33.17 -42.97 8.90
CA PHE A 17 -31.87 -42.34 8.77
C PHE A 17 -31.67 -41.93 7.31
N VAL A 18 -31.84 -40.65 7.02
CA VAL A 18 -31.38 -40.03 5.77
C VAL A 18 -29.85 -39.98 5.85
N SER A 19 -29.20 -40.92 5.16
CA SER A 19 -27.77 -40.87 4.85
C SER A 19 -27.54 -39.71 3.90
N CYS A 20 -26.96 -38.61 4.40
CA CYS A 20 -26.44 -37.56 3.54
C CYS A 20 -25.17 -38.10 2.89
N ASN A 21 -25.24 -38.32 1.58
CA ASN A 21 -24.13 -38.72 0.74
C ASN A 21 -23.04 -37.64 0.85
N SER A 22 -21.86 -38.01 1.36
CA SER A 22 -20.70 -37.13 1.35
C SER A 22 -19.97 -37.37 0.03
N ASP A 23 -20.50 -36.79 -1.04
CA ASP A 23 -19.81 -36.76 -2.32
C ASP A 23 -19.29 -35.36 -2.63
N GLU A 24 -18.06 -35.37 -3.14
CA GLU A 24 -17.27 -34.29 -3.72
C GLU A 24 -16.50 -33.38 -2.76
N ASN A 25 -15.37 -33.91 -2.28
CA ASN A 25 -14.14 -33.11 -2.22
C ASN A 25 -13.73 -32.71 -3.65
N GLY A 26 -14.41 -31.70 -4.20
CA GLY A 26 -13.83 -30.88 -5.23
C GLY A 26 -12.82 -29.96 -4.58
N THR A 27 -11.53 -30.15 -4.87
CA THR A 27 -10.55 -29.06 -4.80
C THR A 27 -10.90 -28.04 -5.88
N GLY A 28 -12.00 -27.31 -5.69
CA GLY A 28 -12.36 -26.15 -6.47
C GLY A 28 -11.63 -24.97 -5.89
N GLY A 29 -10.60 -24.48 -6.57
CA GLY A 29 -10.21 -23.08 -6.40
C GLY A 29 -11.48 -22.26 -6.60
N SER A 30 -11.85 -21.47 -5.58
CA SER A 30 -13.02 -20.61 -5.70
C SER A 30 -12.74 -19.61 -6.83
N ASN A 31 -13.45 -19.75 -7.95
CA ASN A 31 -13.55 -18.71 -8.98
C ASN A 31 -14.44 -17.55 -8.47
N ALA A 32 -14.27 -17.15 -7.21
CA ALA A 32 -14.93 -15.98 -6.67
C ALA A 32 -14.47 -14.76 -7.46
N ALA A 33 -15.43 -14.05 -8.05
CA ALA A 33 -15.19 -12.80 -8.73
C ALA A 33 -14.49 -11.80 -7.80
N ILE A 34 -13.61 -10.97 -8.36
CA ILE A 34 -12.95 -9.88 -7.64
C ILE A 34 -14.01 -8.89 -7.13
N SER A 35 -14.12 -8.75 -5.82
CA SER A 35 -15.03 -7.80 -5.18
C SER A 35 -14.44 -6.39 -5.10
N ASN A 36 -15.30 -5.37 -5.00
CA ASN A 36 -14.84 -3.99 -4.78
C ASN A 36 -14.16 -3.82 -3.42
N ASP A 37 -14.60 -4.56 -2.40
CA ASP A 37 -13.98 -4.50 -1.08
C ASP A 37 -12.54 -5.04 -1.10
N GLU A 38 -12.21 -6.02 -1.93
CA GLU A 38 -10.84 -6.51 -2.12
C GLU A 38 -9.96 -5.48 -2.84
N ILE A 39 -10.50 -4.76 -3.83
CA ILE A 39 -9.81 -3.66 -4.51
C ILE A 39 -9.53 -2.53 -3.53
N ILE A 40 -10.54 -2.11 -2.76
CA ILE A 40 -10.42 -1.10 -1.71
C ILE A 40 -9.41 -1.53 -0.64
N THR A 41 -9.41 -2.80 -0.24
CA THR A 41 -8.46 -3.33 0.74
C THR A 41 -7.02 -3.25 0.23
N ASN A 42 -6.79 -3.64 -1.03
CA ASN A 42 -5.47 -3.50 -1.65
C ASN A 42 -5.04 -2.03 -1.76
N SER A 43 -5.95 -1.14 -2.16
CA SER A 43 -5.69 0.29 -2.23
C SER A 43 -5.27 0.89 -0.88
N LYS A 44 -5.91 0.46 0.22
CA LYS A 44 -5.50 0.84 1.59
C LYS A 44 -4.10 0.33 1.96
N ILE A 45 -3.72 -0.85 1.48
CA ILE A 45 -2.35 -1.37 1.65
C ILE A 45 -1.40 -0.50 0.84
N ASP A 46 -1.68 -0.26 -0.44
CA ASP A 46 -0.88 0.57 -1.35
C ASP A 46 -0.62 1.95 -0.76
N ALA A 47 -1.65 2.61 -0.23
CA ALA A 47 -1.54 3.90 0.45
C ALA A 47 -0.57 3.86 1.64
N SER A 48 -0.58 2.79 2.44
CA SER A 48 0.40 2.62 3.52
C SER A 48 1.82 2.43 3.00
N ILE A 49 1.99 1.69 1.89
CA ILE A 49 3.30 1.47 1.27
C ILE A 49 3.85 2.78 0.71
N GLU A 50 3.02 3.56 0.02
CA GLU A 50 3.45 4.84 -0.56
C GLU A 50 3.84 5.81 0.54
N ASP A 51 3.05 5.93 1.63
CA ASP A 51 3.39 6.83 2.72
C ASP A 51 4.69 6.47 3.43
N VAL A 52 4.92 5.19 3.76
CA VAL A 52 6.21 4.80 4.39
C VAL A 52 7.39 4.94 3.43
N THR A 53 7.16 4.81 2.11
CA THR A 53 8.19 5.06 1.10
C THR A 53 8.52 6.55 1.03
N ALA A 54 7.50 7.41 1.01
CA ALA A 54 7.66 8.85 1.03
C ALA A 54 8.40 9.32 2.28
N ILE A 55 8.11 8.75 3.46
CA ILE A 55 8.86 9.01 4.69
C ILE A 55 10.34 8.61 4.53
N ALA A 56 10.64 7.43 3.98
CA ALA A 56 12.02 7.00 3.77
C ALA A 56 12.80 7.93 2.82
N GLU A 57 12.19 8.29 1.68
CA GLU A 57 12.79 9.17 0.67
C GLU A 57 12.97 10.58 1.22
N ASP A 58 11.98 11.14 1.92
CA ASP A 58 12.07 12.45 2.58
C ASP A 58 13.23 12.50 3.59
N GLN A 59 13.40 11.46 4.41
CA GLN A 59 14.49 11.45 5.39
C GLN A 59 15.87 11.30 4.76
N PHE A 60 15.96 10.62 3.62
CA PHE A 60 17.18 10.59 2.83
C PHE A 60 17.47 11.99 2.24
N ASP A 61 16.50 12.60 1.55
CA ASP A 61 16.68 13.88 0.88
C ASP A 61 16.93 15.01 1.90
N ALA A 62 16.26 15.01 3.05
CA ALA A 62 16.50 15.97 4.14
C ALA A 62 17.93 15.87 4.69
N GLN A 63 18.50 14.67 4.78
CA GLN A 63 19.88 14.49 5.22
C GLN A 63 20.89 14.87 4.13
N GLN A 64 20.63 14.51 2.88
CA GLN A 64 21.47 14.89 1.75
C GLN A 64 21.56 16.42 1.62
N ASN A 65 20.45 17.12 1.86
CA ASN A 65 20.35 18.57 1.70
C ASN A 65 20.57 19.35 3.01
N SER A 66 21.00 18.72 4.10
CA SER A 66 21.04 19.38 5.43
C SER A 66 21.99 20.58 5.52
N ALA A 67 22.96 20.69 4.60
CA ALA A 67 23.89 21.82 4.50
C ALA A 67 23.54 22.80 3.36
N ASN A 68 22.53 22.48 2.56
CA ASN A 68 22.14 23.30 1.41
C ASN A 68 21.30 24.50 1.87
N LYS A 69 21.47 25.64 1.19
CA LYS A 69 20.63 26.81 1.41
C LYS A 69 19.44 26.73 0.44
N PRO A 70 18.20 26.68 0.94
CA PRO A 70 17.03 26.63 0.06
C PRO A 70 16.82 27.96 -0.64
N ASN A 71 16.33 27.92 -1.88
CA ASN A 71 15.89 29.11 -2.63
C ASN A 71 14.40 29.42 -2.37
N GLY A 72 13.93 29.14 -1.15
CA GLY A 72 12.52 29.26 -0.77
C GLY A 72 12.26 28.74 0.64
N THR A 73 10.98 28.70 1.03
CA THR A 73 10.55 28.10 2.30
C THR A 73 10.63 26.58 2.18
N VAL A 74 11.30 25.94 3.15
CA VAL A 74 11.30 24.48 3.24
C VAL A 74 9.93 23.98 3.67
N LYS A 75 9.26 23.21 2.81
CA LYS A 75 8.03 22.50 3.16
C LYS A 75 8.41 21.21 3.86
N ASN A 76 8.14 21.13 5.16
CA ASN A 76 8.38 19.91 5.91
C ASN A 76 7.32 18.85 5.52
N PHE A 77 7.77 17.67 5.12
CA PHE A 77 6.89 16.53 4.90
C PHE A 77 6.39 15.95 6.22
N LEU A 78 7.29 15.78 7.20
CA LEU A 78 6.93 15.28 8.52
C LEU A 78 6.26 16.34 9.40
N PRO A 79 5.21 15.97 10.15
CA PRO A 79 4.56 16.88 11.10
C PRO A 79 5.46 17.17 12.30
N SER A 80 5.20 18.29 12.98
CA SER A 80 6.00 18.75 14.14
C SER A 80 5.97 17.83 15.37
N CYS A 81 5.01 16.90 15.44
CA CYS A 81 4.95 15.88 16.50
C CYS A 81 5.97 14.75 16.29
N ALA A 82 6.51 14.59 15.08
CA ALA A 82 7.53 13.57 14.80
C ALA A 82 8.88 14.02 15.37
N THR A 83 9.53 13.15 16.13
CA THR A 83 10.88 13.37 16.63
C THR A 83 11.89 12.62 15.77
N ILE A 84 12.90 13.32 15.27
CA ILE A 84 13.93 12.75 14.40
C ILE A 84 15.24 12.66 15.17
N THR A 85 15.80 11.45 15.27
CA THR A 85 17.15 11.22 15.79
C THR A 85 18.06 10.80 14.65
N THR A 86 19.24 11.40 14.53
CA THR A 86 20.24 11.03 13.50
C THR A 86 21.54 10.60 14.16
N VAL A 87 22.05 9.44 13.76
CA VAL A 87 23.34 8.90 14.21
C VAL A 87 24.17 8.56 12.97
N LEU A 88 25.45 8.91 12.98
CA LEU A 88 26.42 8.51 11.96
C LEU A 88 27.43 7.55 12.59
N THR A 89 27.47 6.31 12.09
CA THR A 89 28.41 5.27 12.54
C THR A 89 28.98 4.56 11.33
N ASN A 90 30.30 4.41 11.24
CA ASN A 90 30.98 3.68 10.15
C ASN A 90 30.50 4.08 8.74
N SER A 91 30.36 5.39 8.48
CA SER A 91 29.88 5.94 7.20
C SER A 91 28.43 5.58 6.82
N THR A 92 27.62 5.13 7.78
CA THR A 92 26.17 4.91 7.61
C THR A 92 25.41 5.87 8.51
N PHE A 93 24.50 6.64 7.91
CA PHE A 93 23.48 7.37 8.67
C PHE A 93 22.38 6.40 9.09
N THR A 94 21.96 6.51 10.33
CA THR A 94 20.73 5.91 10.86
C THR A 94 19.84 7.05 11.37
N ARG A 95 18.67 7.20 10.75
CA ARG A 95 17.65 8.18 11.13
C ARG A 95 16.44 7.45 11.69
N THR A 96 16.08 7.76 12.92
CA THR A 96 14.86 7.25 13.56
C THR A 96 13.82 8.35 13.55
N VAL A 97 12.68 8.08 12.90
CA VAL A 97 11.48 8.92 12.98
C VAL A 97 10.55 8.29 14.01
N ASP A 98 10.35 8.97 15.13
CA ASP A 98 9.48 8.55 16.23
C ASP A 98 8.21 9.39 16.23
N PHE A 99 7.08 8.76 15.91
CA PHE A 99 5.76 9.39 15.91
C PHE A 99 5.04 9.24 17.26
N GLY A 100 5.69 8.65 18.26
CA GLY A 100 5.11 8.42 19.58
C GLY A 100 3.99 7.37 19.57
N VAL A 101 3.43 7.15 20.76
CA VAL A 101 2.32 6.19 20.97
C VAL A 101 0.96 6.78 20.57
N GLU A 102 0.78 8.09 20.77
CA GLU A 102 -0.43 8.82 20.39
C GLU A 102 -0.53 9.00 18.86
N GLY A 103 0.62 9.02 18.19
CA GLY A 103 0.72 9.18 16.75
C GLY A 103 0.69 10.62 16.26
N CYS A 104 0.87 10.73 14.96
CA CYS A 104 0.98 11.95 14.19
C CYS A 104 0.07 11.90 12.96
N THR A 105 -0.44 13.05 12.55
CA THR A 105 -1.18 13.19 11.30
C THR A 105 -0.26 13.74 10.22
N LEU A 106 -0.06 12.97 9.14
CA LEU A 106 0.70 13.36 7.96
C LEU A 106 -0.04 14.47 7.17
N PRO A 107 0.65 15.20 6.26
CA PRO A 107 0.03 16.24 5.43
C PRO A 107 -1.15 15.77 4.57
N ASN A 108 -1.17 14.49 4.19
CA ASN A 108 -2.29 13.86 3.48
C ASN A 108 -3.48 13.50 4.40
N GLY A 109 -3.31 13.71 5.71
CA GLY A 109 -4.24 13.43 6.78
C GLY A 109 -4.33 11.96 7.20
N ASN A 110 -3.39 11.12 6.80
CA ASN A 110 -3.24 9.77 7.36
C ASN A 110 -2.57 9.84 8.73
N SER A 111 -2.92 8.91 9.61
CA SER A 111 -2.35 8.77 10.94
C SER A 111 -1.23 7.73 10.93
N VAL A 112 -0.09 8.08 11.54
CA VAL A 112 1.05 7.19 11.77
C VAL A 112 1.45 7.21 13.24
N LYS A 113 1.84 6.07 13.81
CA LYS A 113 2.37 5.97 15.18
C LYS A 113 3.47 4.91 15.27
N GLY A 114 4.25 4.94 16.34
CA GLY A 114 5.44 4.09 16.50
C GLY A 114 6.65 4.68 15.79
N LYS A 115 7.62 3.83 15.43
CA LYS A 115 8.88 4.30 14.86
C LYS A 115 9.23 3.65 13.53
N MET A 116 9.91 4.42 12.71
CA MET A 116 10.54 3.97 11.49
C MET A 116 12.03 4.29 11.57
N VAL A 117 12.88 3.28 11.40
CA VAL A 117 14.34 3.40 11.45
C VAL A 117 14.85 3.26 10.02
N ILE A 118 15.51 4.30 9.53
CA ILE A 118 15.96 4.43 8.13
C ILE A 118 17.48 4.48 8.13
N SER A 119 18.12 3.79 7.20
CA SER A 119 19.58 3.76 7.08
C SER A 119 20.05 3.87 5.63
N PHE A 120 21.14 4.61 5.43
CA PHE A 120 21.76 4.85 4.12
C PHE A 120 23.21 5.30 4.28
N SER A 121 23.98 5.23 3.19
CA SER A 121 25.39 5.65 3.14
C SER A 121 25.54 7.17 3.34
N ASN A 122 26.63 7.60 3.98
CA ASN A 122 27.05 9.01 4.04
C ASN A 122 27.76 9.47 2.74
N ASP A 123 28.04 8.58 1.80
CA ASP A 123 28.54 8.97 0.49
C ASP A 123 27.39 9.38 -0.43
N PHE A 124 26.98 10.66 -0.39
CA PHE A 124 25.95 11.19 -1.29
C PHE A 124 26.44 11.46 -2.73
N THR A 125 27.72 11.24 -3.02
CA THR A 125 28.27 11.42 -4.37
C THR A 125 28.10 10.19 -5.25
N ALA A 126 27.87 9.02 -4.63
CA ALA A 126 27.59 7.79 -5.37
C ALA A 126 26.31 7.92 -6.21
N SER A 127 26.40 7.50 -7.47
CA SER A 127 25.30 7.54 -8.43
C SER A 127 24.13 6.62 -8.05
N THR A 128 24.40 5.60 -7.24
CA THR A 128 23.41 4.66 -6.70
C THR A 128 23.50 4.64 -5.17
N GLN A 129 22.34 4.74 -4.54
CA GLN A 129 22.15 4.78 -3.09
C GLN A 129 21.21 3.66 -2.66
N SER A 130 21.52 3.00 -1.55
CA SER A 130 20.60 2.07 -0.89
C SER A 130 20.00 2.76 0.34
N ILE A 131 18.67 2.79 0.39
CA ILE A 131 17.88 3.29 1.51
C ILE A 131 17.13 2.08 2.08
N ASN A 132 17.44 1.72 3.32
CA ASN A 132 16.81 0.60 4.01
C ASN A 132 15.98 1.13 5.17
N TYR A 133 14.85 0.49 5.46
CA TYR A 133 14.10 0.83 6.66
C TYR A 133 13.48 -0.38 7.35
N THR A 134 13.26 -0.22 8.65
CA THR A 134 12.56 -1.18 9.52
C THR A 134 11.54 -0.46 10.39
N PHE A 135 10.60 -1.21 10.95
CA PHE A 135 9.53 -0.70 11.80
C PHE A 135 9.68 -1.17 13.24
N GLU A 136 9.41 -0.28 14.20
CA GLU A 136 9.29 -0.61 15.62
C GLU A 136 7.91 -0.17 16.12
N GLY A 137 7.00 -1.15 16.24
CA GLY A 137 5.62 -0.88 16.65
C GLY A 137 4.91 0.14 15.76
N PHE A 138 5.19 0.14 14.45
CA PHE A 138 4.67 1.12 13.51
C PHE A 138 3.26 0.77 13.04
N TYR A 139 2.40 1.78 12.97
CA TYR A 139 1.04 1.67 12.45
C TYR A 139 0.73 2.81 11.48
N HIS A 140 -0.07 2.52 10.45
CA HIS A 140 -0.64 3.48 9.50
C HIS A 140 -2.15 3.31 9.41
N ASN A 141 -2.92 4.33 9.76
CA ASN A 141 -4.39 4.30 9.83
C ASN A 141 -4.89 3.01 10.53
N GLY A 142 -4.38 2.74 11.75
CA GLY A 142 -4.70 1.53 12.53
C GLY A 142 -4.00 0.24 12.09
N LYS A 143 -3.53 0.15 10.84
CA LYS A 143 -2.88 -1.05 10.31
C LYS A 143 -1.45 -1.16 10.82
N LYS A 144 -1.10 -2.29 11.44
CA LYS A 144 0.28 -2.59 11.85
C LYS A 144 1.10 -2.95 10.62
N LEU A 145 2.28 -2.35 10.45
CA LEU A 145 3.22 -2.72 9.39
C LEU A 145 4.45 -3.42 9.95
N GLN A 146 4.81 -4.51 9.29
CA GLN A 146 5.99 -5.31 9.60
C GLN A 146 6.66 -5.76 8.30
N GLY A 147 7.95 -6.10 8.38
CA GLY A 147 8.76 -6.47 7.22
C GLY A 147 9.67 -5.32 6.79
N SER A 148 10.12 -5.39 5.54
CA SER A 148 11.13 -4.48 5.01
C SER A 148 10.89 -4.17 3.54
N LYS A 149 11.36 -3.00 3.12
CA LYS A 149 11.51 -2.65 1.71
C LYS A 149 12.95 -2.21 1.49
N SER A 150 13.57 -2.76 0.46
CA SER A 150 14.87 -2.27 -0.01
C SER A 150 14.62 -1.27 -1.13
N ILE A 151 15.07 -0.03 -0.93
CA ILE A 151 14.96 1.06 -1.90
C ILE A 151 16.36 1.29 -2.49
N ILE A 152 16.46 1.22 -3.82
CA ILE A 152 17.66 1.57 -4.56
C ILE A 152 17.35 2.83 -5.38
N ARG A 153 18.00 3.94 -5.05
CA ARG A 153 17.85 5.23 -5.73
C ARG A 153 19.05 5.46 -6.64
N THR A 154 18.80 5.77 -7.91
CA THR A 154 19.84 6.10 -8.89
C THR A 154 19.47 7.38 -9.62
N LYS A 155 20.45 8.23 -9.92
CA LYS A 155 20.27 9.37 -10.83
C LYS A 155 20.61 8.95 -12.24
N LYS A 156 19.63 8.89 -13.14
CA LYS A 156 19.82 8.48 -14.54
C LYS A 156 18.76 9.09 -15.45
N ALA A 157 19.04 9.12 -16.74
CA ALA A 157 18.02 9.32 -17.77
C ALA A 157 17.25 8.00 -18.00
N THR A 158 16.02 8.11 -18.46
CA THR A 158 15.15 6.97 -18.84
C THR A 158 14.48 7.24 -20.17
N ASP A 159 13.78 6.25 -20.72
CA ASP A 159 12.96 6.43 -21.92
C ASP A 159 11.78 7.39 -21.68
N LEU A 160 11.35 7.53 -20.41
CA LEU A 160 10.28 8.44 -20.02
C LEU A 160 10.77 9.89 -19.91
N LEU A 161 11.97 10.10 -19.36
CA LEU A 161 12.57 11.42 -19.20
C LEU A 161 14.07 11.37 -19.50
N ALA A 162 14.46 12.07 -20.56
CA ALA A 162 15.84 12.11 -21.04
C ALA A 162 16.80 12.90 -20.13
N GLU A 163 16.26 13.82 -19.32
CA GLU A 163 17.05 14.53 -18.31
C GLU A 163 17.37 13.61 -17.14
N VAL A 164 18.55 13.79 -16.52
CA VAL A 164 18.96 12.95 -15.38
C VAL A 164 18.11 13.32 -14.16
N HIS A 165 17.31 12.36 -13.70
CA HIS A 165 16.40 12.54 -12.58
C HIS A 165 16.49 11.34 -11.60
N PRO A 166 15.91 11.45 -10.40
CA PRO A 166 15.86 10.35 -9.45
C PRO A 166 14.94 9.22 -9.93
N VAL A 167 15.51 8.02 -9.99
CA VAL A 167 14.81 6.77 -10.26
C VAL A 167 14.99 5.84 -9.08
N THR A 168 13.89 5.43 -8.47
CA THR A 168 13.85 4.55 -7.31
C THR A 168 13.32 3.17 -7.71
N THR A 169 14.06 2.11 -7.42
CA THR A 169 13.59 0.72 -7.49
C THR A 169 13.35 0.18 -6.10
N ALA A 170 12.26 -0.54 -5.92
CA ALA A 170 11.72 -0.91 -4.64
C ALA A 170 11.31 -2.38 -4.61
N ALA A 171 11.97 -3.19 -3.79
CA ALA A 171 11.54 -4.56 -3.51
C ALA A 171 10.72 -4.58 -2.21
N ILE A 172 9.45 -4.96 -2.31
CA ILE A 172 8.49 -4.98 -1.21
C ILE A 172 8.39 -6.40 -0.66
N ASP A 173 8.53 -6.55 0.67
CA ASP A 173 8.14 -7.75 1.42
C ASP A 173 7.60 -7.32 2.80
N MET A 174 6.28 -7.18 2.89
CA MET A 174 5.61 -6.63 4.07
C MET A 174 4.45 -7.49 4.54
N THR A 175 4.28 -7.56 5.86
CA THR A 175 3.09 -8.08 6.53
C THR A 175 2.29 -6.91 7.09
N ILE A 176 1.00 -6.87 6.78
CA ILE A 176 0.07 -5.83 7.22
C ILE A 176 -1.03 -6.47 8.03
N THR A 177 -1.23 -6.02 9.27
CA THR A 177 -2.30 -6.50 10.15
C THR A 177 -3.31 -5.39 10.35
N PHE A 178 -4.58 -5.64 10.00
CA PHE A 178 -5.68 -4.71 10.17
C PHE A 178 -6.24 -4.77 11.60
N ASP A 179 -7.04 -3.77 11.99
CA ASP A 179 -7.60 -3.66 13.35
C ASP A 179 -8.54 -4.82 13.71
N ASP A 180 -9.16 -5.45 12.71
CA ASP A 180 -10.01 -6.64 12.86
C ASP A 180 -9.20 -7.94 13.07
N GLY A 181 -7.86 -7.86 13.04
CA GLY A 181 -6.95 -8.99 13.14
C GLY A 181 -6.62 -9.67 11.82
N SER A 182 -7.20 -9.22 10.69
CA SER A 182 -6.90 -9.74 9.36
C SER A 182 -5.44 -9.47 9.00
N VAL A 183 -4.72 -10.51 8.56
CA VAL A 183 -3.30 -10.43 8.19
C VAL A 183 -3.13 -10.63 6.69
N TYR A 184 -2.43 -9.68 6.07
CA TYR A 184 -2.10 -9.68 4.65
C TYR A 184 -0.59 -9.72 4.48
N SER A 185 -0.12 -10.39 3.42
CA SER A 185 1.28 -10.35 3.00
C SER A 185 1.37 -9.71 1.62
N ARG A 186 2.19 -8.66 1.47
CA ARG A 186 2.44 -7.99 0.19
C ARG A 186 3.87 -8.24 -0.26
N LYS A 187 4.02 -8.68 -1.51
CA LYS A 187 5.30 -8.75 -2.22
C LYS A 187 5.22 -8.01 -3.54
N GLY A 188 6.32 -7.45 -4.02
CA GLY A 188 6.35 -6.79 -5.32
C GLY A 188 7.64 -6.09 -5.66
N SER A 189 7.72 -5.63 -6.89
CA SER A 189 8.82 -4.81 -7.41
C SER A 189 8.24 -3.59 -8.10
N LEU A 190 8.56 -2.41 -7.60
CA LEU A 190 8.11 -1.13 -8.16
C LEU A 190 9.30 -0.30 -8.62
N VAL A 191 9.10 0.46 -9.69
CA VAL A 191 10.00 1.53 -10.13
C VAL A 191 9.22 2.84 -10.05
N LYS A 192 9.79 3.83 -9.37
CA LYS A 192 9.26 5.19 -9.23
C LYS A 192 10.22 6.18 -9.88
N GLU A 193 9.69 7.05 -10.72
CA GLU A 193 10.44 8.14 -11.36
C GLU A 193 9.80 9.46 -10.94
N VAL A 194 10.60 10.41 -10.44
CA VAL A 194 10.14 11.78 -10.17
C VAL A 194 10.40 12.60 -11.43
N ILE A 195 9.35 12.91 -12.17
CA ILE A 195 9.42 13.49 -13.52
C ILE A 195 9.29 15.02 -13.55
N GLU A 196 8.76 15.62 -12.47
CA GLU A 196 8.70 17.08 -12.25
C GLU A 196 8.99 17.36 -10.77
N GLY A 197 9.54 18.54 -10.44
CA GLY A 197 9.84 18.98 -9.06
C GLY A 197 11.11 18.39 -8.44
N TYR A 198 11.82 17.51 -9.13
CA TYR A 198 13.00 16.83 -8.57
C TYR A 198 14.22 17.75 -8.35
N ASP A 199 14.21 18.96 -8.91
CA ASP A 199 15.24 19.99 -8.75
C ASP A 199 14.95 20.97 -7.60
N THR A 200 13.72 20.97 -7.07
CA THR A 200 13.24 21.83 -5.99
C THR A 200 13.15 21.08 -4.65
N TRP A 201 14.28 20.55 -4.16
CA TRP A 201 14.35 19.73 -2.93
C TRP A 201 13.67 20.30 -1.67
N HIS A 202 13.46 21.62 -1.61
CA HIS A 202 12.84 22.31 -0.48
C HIS A 202 11.31 22.41 -0.58
N ASP A 203 10.71 22.07 -1.72
CA ASP A 203 9.28 22.03 -1.94
C ASP A 203 8.89 20.65 -2.47
N TRP A 204 8.47 19.74 -1.60
CA TRP A 204 8.07 18.41 -2.06
C TRP A 204 6.71 18.39 -2.76
N GLU A 205 5.89 19.45 -2.62
CA GLU A 205 4.50 19.47 -3.08
C GLU A 205 4.38 19.72 -4.60
N ASP A 206 5.44 20.20 -5.25
CA ASP A 206 5.47 20.39 -6.71
C ASP A 206 5.85 19.10 -7.47
N ASN A 207 6.24 18.05 -6.75
CA ASN A 207 6.66 16.80 -7.37
C ASN A 207 5.52 16.11 -8.11
N VAL A 208 5.82 15.68 -9.33
CA VAL A 208 5.04 14.69 -10.07
C VAL A 208 5.90 13.45 -10.22
N SER A 209 5.35 12.31 -9.83
CA SER A 209 6.03 11.03 -9.98
C SER A 209 5.17 10.02 -10.69
N VAL A 210 5.80 9.07 -11.38
CA VAL A 210 5.12 7.92 -11.94
C VAL A 210 5.67 6.63 -11.36
N VAL A 211 4.81 5.64 -11.24
CA VAL A 211 5.15 4.30 -10.72
C VAL A 211 4.80 3.26 -11.77
N THR A 212 5.71 2.30 -11.96
CA THR A 212 5.50 1.09 -12.76
C THR A 212 5.91 -0.15 -11.95
N GLY A 213 5.53 -1.33 -12.43
CA GLY A 213 5.88 -2.60 -11.82
C GLY A 213 4.66 -3.42 -11.44
N SER A 214 4.88 -4.38 -10.54
CA SER A 214 3.86 -5.35 -10.17
C SER A 214 4.06 -5.90 -8.76
N GLY A 215 3.02 -6.52 -8.23
CA GLY A 215 3.06 -7.14 -6.92
C GLY A 215 1.89 -8.12 -6.70
N SER A 216 1.90 -8.76 -5.55
CA SER A 216 0.85 -9.68 -5.11
C SER A 216 0.56 -9.53 -3.62
N THR A 217 -0.72 -9.60 -3.28
CA THR A 217 -1.21 -9.65 -1.90
C THR A 217 -1.78 -11.02 -1.62
N THR A 218 -1.28 -11.69 -0.58
CA THR A 218 -1.92 -12.87 -0.01
C THR A 218 -2.89 -12.45 1.09
N PHE A 219 -4.13 -12.89 0.96
CA PHE A 219 -5.25 -12.61 1.87
C PHE A 219 -5.28 -13.59 3.05
N PRO A 220 -6.02 -13.27 4.14
CA PRO A 220 -6.17 -14.17 5.28
C PRO A 220 -6.73 -15.55 4.94
N ASN A 221 -7.54 -15.64 3.89
CA ASN A 221 -8.12 -16.89 3.41
C ASN A 221 -7.17 -17.70 2.50
N GLY A 222 -5.96 -17.20 2.22
CA GLY A 222 -4.97 -17.82 1.35
C GLY A 222 -5.06 -17.40 -0.13
N ASP A 223 -6.10 -16.66 -0.53
CA ASP A 223 -6.21 -16.17 -1.90
C ASP A 223 -5.07 -15.20 -2.23
N THR A 224 -4.63 -15.20 -3.48
CA THR A 224 -3.60 -14.27 -3.96
C THR A 224 -4.19 -13.33 -5.01
N PHE A 225 -4.00 -12.04 -4.77
CA PHE A 225 -4.40 -10.95 -5.65
C PHE A 225 -3.14 -10.36 -6.28
N SER A 226 -2.96 -10.59 -7.57
CA SER A 226 -1.84 -10.07 -8.35
C SER A 226 -2.24 -8.76 -9.02
N ALA A 227 -1.34 -7.80 -9.03
CA ALA A 227 -1.55 -6.49 -9.63
C ALA A 227 -0.36 -6.09 -10.50
N GLU A 228 -0.63 -5.62 -11.71
CA GLU A 228 0.36 -5.16 -12.67
C GLU A 228 -0.03 -3.78 -13.20
N ILE A 229 0.90 -2.84 -13.16
CA ILE A 229 0.70 -1.49 -13.70
C ILE A 229 0.92 -1.55 -15.20
N THR A 230 -0.17 -1.48 -15.98
CA THR A 230 -0.13 -1.57 -17.45
C THR A 230 -0.02 -0.20 -18.11
N THR A 231 -0.39 0.86 -17.41
CA THR A 231 -0.08 2.26 -17.75
C THR A 231 0.46 2.94 -16.49
N PRO A 232 1.63 3.60 -16.54
CA PRO A 232 2.28 4.17 -15.35
C PRO A 232 1.31 4.95 -14.47
N LEU A 233 1.31 4.64 -13.17
CA LEU A 233 0.48 5.31 -12.19
C LEU A 233 1.11 6.64 -11.81
N GLN A 234 0.44 7.75 -12.10
CA GLN A 234 0.93 9.09 -11.78
C GLN A 234 0.44 9.55 -10.41
N PHE A 235 1.34 10.12 -9.62
CA PHE A 235 1.07 10.72 -8.32
C PHE A 235 1.50 12.19 -8.36
N ASN A 236 0.58 13.07 -7.96
CA ASN A 236 0.83 14.50 -7.84
C ASN A 236 0.92 14.84 -6.35
N ALA A 237 2.11 15.26 -5.88
CA ALA A 237 2.32 15.57 -4.47
C ALA A 237 1.41 16.72 -3.97
N SER A 238 1.06 17.65 -4.86
CA SER A 238 0.13 18.75 -4.61
C SER A 238 -1.28 18.29 -4.19
N CYS A 239 -1.70 17.08 -4.60
CA CYS A 239 -2.97 16.51 -4.16
C CYS A 239 -2.97 16.13 -2.67
N LYS A 240 -1.78 15.94 -2.07
CA LYS A 240 -1.63 15.46 -0.68
C LYS A 240 -2.45 14.19 -0.45
N LYS A 241 -2.29 13.20 -1.35
CA LYS A 241 -2.95 11.89 -1.29
C LYS A 241 -1.94 10.80 -1.64
N PRO A 242 -2.00 9.63 -0.98
CA PRO A 242 -1.16 8.48 -1.30
C PRO A 242 -1.77 7.60 -2.42
N PHE A 243 -2.53 8.19 -3.34
CA PHE A 243 -3.23 7.48 -4.41
C PHE A 243 -2.82 8.07 -5.75
N ALA A 244 -2.78 7.20 -6.76
CA ALA A 244 -2.54 7.66 -8.12
C ALA A 244 -3.75 8.46 -8.62
N VAL A 245 -3.49 9.48 -9.42
CA VAL A 245 -4.51 10.35 -10.04
C VAL A 245 -4.77 9.99 -11.50
N LYS A 246 -3.94 9.12 -12.07
CA LYS A 246 -3.98 8.68 -13.47
C LYS A 246 -3.19 7.38 -13.64
N GLY A 247 -3.58 6.58 -14.61
CA GLY A 247 -2.90 5.33 -14.96
C GLY A 247 -3.82 4.12 -14.84
N ILE A 248 -3.32 2.95 -15.21
CA ILE A 248 -4.12 1.73 -15.32
C ILE A 248 -3.42 0.60 -14.58
N LEU A 249 -4.18 -0.07 -13.72
CA LEU A 249 -3.78 -1.26 -12.99
C LEU A 249 -4.62 -2.45 -13.45
N SER A 250 -3.95 -3.52 -13.88
CA SER A 250 -4.57 -4.82 -14.15
C SER A 250 -4.46 -5.69 -12.90
N ILE A 251 -5.57 -6.30 -12.52
CA ILE A 251 -5.67 -7.19 -11.37
C ILE A 251 -6.04 -8.58 -11.87
N THR A 252 -5.37 -9.58 -11.32
CA THR A 252 -5.70 -10.98 -11.52
C THR A 252 -5.85 -11.66 -10.17
N LYS A 253 -6.98 -12.34 -9.96
CA LYS A 253 -7.22 -13.22 -8.81
C LYS A 253 -7.74 -14.54 -9.36
N ASN A 254 -6.99 -15.61 -9.15
CA ASN A 254 -7.24 -16.91 -9.79
C ASN A 254 -7.34 -16.73 -11.32
N ASP A 255 -8.49 -17.04 -11.92
CA ASP A 255 -8.75 -16.88 -13.36
C ASP A 255 -9.61 -15.64 -13.70
N THR A 256 -9.90 -14.80 -12.71
CA THR A 256 -10.71 -13.59 -12.88
C THR A 256 -9.82 -12.35 -13.00
N ASN A 257 -10.22 -11.42 -13.86
CA ASN A 257 -9.49 -10.19 -14.12
C ASN A 257 -10.33 -8.96 -13.85
N ALA A 258 -9.70 -7.90 -13.35
CA ALA A 258 -10.28 -6.58 -13.23
C ALA A 258 -9.28 -5.53 -13.71
N ILE A 259 -9.79 -4.46 -14.31
CA ILE A 259 -8.99 -3.29 -14.69
C ILE A 259 -9.44 -2.13 -13.81
N VAL A 260 -8.50 -1.41 -13.22
CA VAL A 260 -8.73 -0.18 -12.46
C VAL A 260 -8.09 0.97 -13.20
N ASP A 261 -8.90 1.93 -13.63
CA ASP A 261 -8.48 3.18 -14.25
C ASP A 261 -8.61 4.31 -13.22
N PHE A 262 -7.48 4.97 -12.92
CA PHE A 262 -7.38 6.05 -11.95
C PHE A 262 -7.85 7.41 -12.48
N GLY A 263 -8.23 7.48 -13.76
CA GLY A 263 -8.82 8.67 -14.35
C GLY A 263 -7.78 9.62 -14.95
N ASN A 264 -8.09 10.92 -14.91
CA ASN A 264 -7.49 11.92 -15.80
C ASN A 264 -6.53 12.90 -15.10
N GLY A 265 -6.23 12.72 -13.82
CA GLY A 265 -5.36 13.60 -13.04
C GLY A 265 -6.05 14.41 -11.94
N ASP A 266 -7.36 14.21 -11.74
CA ASP A 266 -8.10 14.90 -10.69
C ASP A 266 -7.68 14.41 -9.29
N CYS A 267 -7.55 15.33 -8.34
CA CYS A 267 -7.19 15.00 -6.95
C CYS A 267 -8.40 14.41 -6.17
N ASN A 268 -8.92 13.28 -6.62
CA ASN A 268 -9.99 12.53 -5.95
C ASN A 268 -9.58 11.06 -5.71
N THR A 269 -10.49 10.27 -5.14
CA THR A 269 -10.29 8.83 -4.85
C THR A 269 -11.20 7.94 -5.67
N LEU A 270 -11.84 8.49 -6.71
CA LEU A 270 -12.74 7.78 -7.59
C LEU A 270 -11.95 7.08 -8.68
N VAL A 271 -12.27 5.82 -8.90
CA VAL A 271 -11.68 5.02 -9.97
C VAL A 271 -12.76 4.28 -10.74
N THR A 272 -12.49 4.03 -12.01
CA THR A 272 -13.35 3.21 -12.86
C THR A 272 -12.83 1.78 -12.84
N VAL A 273 -13.69 0.83 -12.45
CA VAL A 273 -13.35 -0.59 -12.38
C VAL A 273 -14.13 -1.33 -13.46
N THR A 274 -13.42 -2.11 -14.27
CA THR A 274 -14.03 -2.95 -15.30
C THR A 274 -13.78 -4.43 -15.01
N LYS A 275 -14.84 -5.22 -14.94
CA LYS A 275 -14.83 -6.68 -14.71
C LYS A 275 -15.78 -7.33 -15.71
N ASP A 276 -15.31 -8.33 -16.45
CA ASP A 276 -16.12 -9.07 -17.44
C ASP A 276 -16.90 -8.16 -18.41
N GLY A 277 -16.29 -7.04 -18.82
CA GLY A 277 -16.89 -6.04 -19.71
C GLY A 277 -17.92 -5.10 -19.08
N THR A 278 -18.22 -5.25 -17.78
CA THR A 278 -19.06 -4.32 -17.01
C THR A 278 -18.19 -3.32 -16.27
N THR A 279 -18.55 -2.05 -16.36
CA THR A 279 -17.79 -0.94 -15.77
C THR A 279 -18.61 -0.22 -14.71
N GLU A 280 -18.00 0.06 -13.56
CA GLU A 280 -18.57 0.81 -12.45
C GLU A 280 -17.55 1.79 -11.86
N GLU A 281 -18.04 2.91 -11.31
CA GLU A 281 -17.22 3.84 -10.56
C GLU A 281 -17.26 3.47 -9.07
N ILE A 282 -16.10 3.41 -8.44
CA ILE A 282 -15.98 3.18 -6.99
C ILE A 282 -15.09 4.23 -6.35
N ASP A 283 -15.37 4.55 -5.10
CA ASP A 283 -14.48 5.33 -4.25
C ASP A 283 -13.53 4.37 -3.51
N LEU A 284 -12.23 4.54 -3.71
CA LEU A 284 -11.19 3.75 -3.01
C LEU A 284 -11.19 3.98 -1.50
N LYS A 285 -11.86 5.04 -1.03
CA LYS A 285 -11.93 5.50 0.36
C LYS A 285 -10.55 5.81 0.94
N LYS A 286 -10.50 6.76 1.87
CA LYS A 286 -9.28 7.08 2.60
C LYS A 286 -9.03 6.08 3.73
#